data_AF-A0A844XYU4-F1
#
_entry.id   AF-A0A844XYU4-F1
#
_cell.length_a   1.000
_cell.length_b   1.000
_cell.length_c   1.000
_cell.angle_alpha   90.00
_cell.angle_beta   90.00
_cell.angle_gamma   90.00
#
_symmetry.space_group_name_H-M   'P 1'
#
loop_
_entity.id
_entity.type
_entity.pdbx_description
1 polymer ?
#
loop_
_entity_poly.entity_id
_entity_poly.type
_entity_poly.pdbx_seq_one_letter_code
_entity_poly.pdbx_strand_id
1 'polypeptide(L)'
;MSQDDRMNSAANDWEADPWDASDEIADAQLAGFLERATKPIRWASIRQAGSSVFGIEREKLTGYDVEYYATENGEDLLLMQLAWHGFPDPPEWRLSSRPSGSENSWQSWGYFADLPKNWRLEPNGS
;
A
#
# COMPACT_ATOMS: atom_id res chain seq x y z
N MET A 1 -19.65 -4.42 -11.15
CA MET A 1 -19.26 -5.72 -10.57
C MET A 1 -19.98 -5.86 -9.26
N SER A 2 -20.44 -7.06 -8.89
CA SER A 2 -21.13 -7.27 -7.61
C SER A 2 -20.12 -7.27 -6.45
N GLN A 3 -20.55 -6.89 -5.25
CA GLN A 3 -19.79 -7.11 -4.01
C GLN A 3 -19.39 -8.60 -3.86
N ASP A 4 -20.25 -9.52 -4.26
CA ASP A 4 -19.96 -10.97 -4.26
C ASP A 4 -18.88 -11.37 -5.28
N ASP A 5 -18.73 -10.64 -6.40
CA ASP A 5 -17.63 -10.89 -7.35
C ASP A 5 -16.29 -10.41 -6.79
N ARG A 6 -16.30 -9.41 -5.89
CA ARG A 6 -15.11 -8.97 -5.14
C ARG A 6 -14.77 -9.95 -4.01
N MET A 7 -15.78 -10.59 -3.41
CA MET A 7 -15.64 -11.60 -2.34
C MET A 7 -15.35 -13.01 -2.86
N ASN A 8 -15.37 -13.26 -4.18
CA ASN A 8 -15.05 -14.56 -4.79
C ASN A 8 -13.53 -14.79 -4.94
N SER A 9 -12.89 -14.74 -3.78
CA SER A 9 -11.74 -15.45 -3.18
C SER A 9 -11.17 -16.73 -3.85
N ALA A 10 -11.26 -16.92 -5.15
CA ALA A 10 -10.44 -17.92 -5.84
C ALA A 10 -8.99 -17.43 -6.05
N ALA A 11 -8.71 -16.13 -5.81
CA ALA A 11 -7.43 -15.49 -6.11
C ALA A 11 -6.74 -14.73 -4.96
N ASN A 12 -7.37 -14.48 -3.81
CA ASN A 12 -6.70 -13.88 -2.63
C ASN A 12 -6.08 -12.47 -2.81
N ASP A 13 -6.38 -11.73 -3.88
CA ASP A 13 -5.44 -10.70 -4.38
C ASP A 13 -5.68 -9.24 -3.92
N TRP A 14 -6.89 -8.79 -3.51
CA TRP A 14 -7.12 -7.38 -3.14
C TRP A 14 -8.42 -7.12 -2.35
N GLU A 15 -8.41 -6.21 -1.37
CA GLU A 15 -9.56 -5.77 -0.56
C GLU A 15 -9.61 -4.23 -0.38
N ALA A 16 -10.81 -3.66 -0.23
CA ALA A 16 -11.00 -2.23 -0.02
C ALA A 16 -10.64 -1.78 1.41
N ASP A 17 -10.38 -0.48 1.58
CA ASP A 17 -10.06 0.15 2.86
C ASP A 17 -10.97 1.35 3.17
N PRO A 18 -11.92 1.25 4.11
CA PRO A 18 -12.23 0.07 4.93
C PRO A 18 -12.94 -1.03 4.11
N TRP A 19 -13.00 -2.24 4.68
CA TRP A 19 -13.60 -3.42 4.02
C TRP A 19 -15.08 -3.26 3.68
N ASP A 20 -15.79 -2.38 4.37
CA ASP A 20 -17.21 -2.05 4.16
C ASP A 20 -17.42 -0.76 3.35
N ALA A 21 -16.37 -0.29 2.65
CA ALA A 21 -16.47 0.84 1.75
C ALA A 21 -17.57 0.63 0.69
N SER A 22 -18.24 1.73 0.31
CA SER A 22 -19.24 1.68 -0.77
C SER A 22 -18.60 1.22 -2.08
N ASP A 23 -19.42 0.65 -2.98
CA ASP A 23 -18.95 0.19 -4.29
C ASP A 23 -18.17 1.26 -5.05
N GLU A 24 -18.61 2.52 -4.99
CA GLU A 24 -17.93 3.65 -5.63
C GLU A 24 -16.51 3.88 -5.08
N ILE A 25 -16.35 3.80 -3.75
CA ILE A 25 -15.06 3.97 -3.08
C ILE A 25 -14.17 2.76 -3.38
N ALA A 26 -14.71 1.54 -3.27
CA ALA A 26 -13.97 0.32 -3.56
C ALA A 26 -13.48 0.29 -5.02
N ASP A 27 -14.31 0.67 -5.98
CA ASP A 27 -13.92 0.73 -7.40
C ASP A 27 -12.84 1.79 -7.66
N ALA A 28 -12.93 2.95 -7.01
CA ALA A 28 -11.91 3.99 -7.10
C ALA A 28 -10.57 3.52 -6.51
N GLN A 29 -10.59 2.81 -5.38
CA GLN A 29 -9.39 2.26 -4.75
C GLN A 29 -8.76 1.17 -5.61
N LEU A 30 -9.56 0.25 -6.14
CA LEU A 30 -9.08 -0.81 -7.02
C LEU A 30 -8.47 -0.23 -8.30
N ALA A 31 -9.12 0.76 -8.93
CA ALA A 31 -8.60 1.42 -10.11
C ALA A 31 -7.23 2.08 -9.83
N GLY A 32 -7.09 2.74 -8.69
CA GLY A 32 -5.82 3.35 -8.28
C GLY A 32 -4.75 2.32 -7.93
N PHE A 33 -5.11 1.20 -7.29
CA PHE A 33 -4.18 0.10 -7.06
C PHE A 33 -3.67 -0.46 -8.39
N LEU A 34 -4.57 -0.80 -9.33
CA LEU A 34 -4.22 -1.34 -10.63
C LEU A 34 -3.31 -0.39 -11.43
N GLU A 35 -3.59 0.91 -11.41
CA GLU A 35 -2.73 1.91 -12.03
C GLU A 35 -1.28 1.81 -11.50
N ARG A 36 -1.11 1.74 -10.18
CA ARG A 36 0.22 1.67 -9.53
C ARG A 36 0.89 0.31 -9.66
N ALA A 37 0.10 -0.77 -9.71
CA ALA A 37 0.60 -2.12 -9.95
C ALA A 37 1.25 -2.28 -11.33
N THR A 38 0.84 -1.48 -12.32
CA THR A 38 1.49 -1.48 -13.64
C THR A 38 2.82 -0.72 -13.68
N LYS A 39 3.08 0.17 -12.71
CA LYS A 39 4.28 1.01 -12.66
C LYS A 39 5.49 0.22 -12.12
N PRO A 40 6.71 0.47 -12.62
CA PRO A 40 7.93 -0.19 -12.15
C PRO A 40 8.48 0.45 -10.86
N ILE A 41 7.70 0.39 -9.77
CA ILE A 41 8.02 1.09 -8.52
C ILE A 41 9.21 0.44 -7.82
N ARG A 42 10.21 1.26 -7.48
CA ARG A 42 11.36 0.88 -6.66
C ARG A 42 11.14 1.37 -5.23
N TRP A 43 11.08 0.43 -4.31
CA TRP A 43 10.72 0.65 -2.93
C TRP A 43 11.99 0.69 -2.07
N ALA A 44 12.20 1.82 -1.39
CA ALA A 44 13.26 1.99 -0.42
C ALA A 44 12.77 1.60 0.99
N SER A 45 13.63 0.97 1.77
CA SER A 45 13.31 0.52 3.14
C SER A 45 13.26 1.69 4.11
N ILE A 46 12.18 1.79 4.90
CA ILE A 46 12.07 2.76 6.00
C ILE A 46 13.19 2.56 7.03
N ARG A 47 13.61 1.31 7.26
CA ARG A 47 14.67 0.99 8.24
C ARG A 47 16.01 1.63 7.86
N GLN A 48 16.26 1.78 6.56
CA GLN A 48 17.47 2.40 6.01
C GLN A 48 17.32 3.89 5.72
N ALA A 49 16.12 4.45 5.88
CA ALA A 49 15.90 5.88 5.71
C ALA A 49 16.64 6.70 6.77
N GLY A 50 16.83 7.98 6.47
CA GLY A 50 17.29 8.97 7.46
C GLY A 50 16.28 9.19 8.60
N SER A 51 16.40 10.30 9.32
CA SER A 51 15.50 10.61 10.45
C SER A 51 14.04 10.82 10.04
N SER A 52 13.78 11.14 8.76
CA SER A 52 12.44 11.41 8.25
C SER A 52 12.30 11.04 6.76
N VAL A 53 11.08 10.67 6.37
CA VAL A 53 10.66 10.43 4.98
C VAL A 53 9.40 11.25 4.70
N PHE A 54 9.38 11.98 3.57
CA PHE A 54 8.27 12.88 3.20
C PHE A 54 7.83 13.88 4.29
N GLY A 55 8.79 14.33 5.11
CA GLY A 55 8.53 15.23 6.25
C GLY A 55 7.91 14.55 7.47
N ILE A 56 7.82 13.22 7.48
CA ILE A 56 7.32 12.42 8.60
C ILE A 56 8.50 11.71 9.26
N GLU A 57 8.61 11.78 10.58
CA GLU A 57 9.66 11.09 11.33
C GLU A 57 9.61 9.58 11.09
N ARG A 58 10.78 8.96 10.93
CA ARG A 58 10.92 7.52 10.65
C ARG A 58 10.24 6.66 11.71
N GLU A 59 10.37 7.04 12.98
CA GLU A 59 9.74 6.32 14.10
C GLU A 59 8.22 6.35 14.01
N LYS A 60 7.64 7.48 13.58
CA LYS A 60 6.21 7.62 13.37
C LYS A 60 5.71 6.77 12.20
N LEU A 61 6.47 6.70 11.11
CA LEU A 61 6.16 5.82 9.97
C LEU A 61 6.22 4.34 10.37
N THR A 62 7.24 3.97 11.14
CA THR A 62 7.39 2.60 11.67
C THR A 62 6.20 2.25 12.58
N GLY A 63 5.72 3.19 13.40
CA GLY A 63 4.52 3.01 14.23
C GLY A 63 3.21 2.93 13.45
N TYR A 64 3.21 3.21 12.14
CA TYR A 64 2.09 2.99 11.23
C TYR A 64 2.29 1.76 10.33
N ASP A 65 3.20 0.86 10.71
CA ASP A 65 3.55 -0.35 9.97
C ASP A 65 4.10 -0.09 8.55
N VAL A 66 4.60 1.11 8.28
CA VAL A 66 5.25 1.43 7.01
C VAL A 66 6.62 0.76 6.96
N GLU A 67 6.79 -0.18 6.04
CA GLU A 67 8.05 -0.86 5.82
C GLU A 67 8.84 -0.26 4.65
N TYR A 68 8.15 0.22 3.61
CA TYR A 68 8.79 0.80 2.44
C TYR A 68 8.14 2.11 1.97
N TYR A 69 8.93 2.90 1.26
CA TYR A 69 8.49 4.14 0.62
C TYR A 69 9.05 4.25 -0.79
N ALA A 70 8.36 5.03 -1.63
CA ALA A 70 8.82 5.35 -2.98
C ALA A 70 8.28 6.71 -3.42
N THR A 71 8.93 7.34 -4.38
CA THR A 71 8.34 8.44 -5.15
C THR A 71 8.32 8.03 -6.61
N GLU A 72 7.14 8.02 -7.21
CA GLU A 72 6.94 7.60 -8.61
C GLU A 72 6.03 8.62 -9.31
N ASN A 73 6.47 9.19 -10.43
CA ASN A 73 5.69 10.14 -11.25
C ASN A 73 5.05 11.31 -10.46
N GLY A 74 5.76 11.86 -9.48
CA GLY A 74 5.27 12.99 -8.68
C GLY A 74 4.26 12.60 -7.61
N GLU A 75 4.22 11.32 -7.27
CA GLU A 75 3.43 10.77 -6.18
C GLU A 75 4.35 10.13 -5.13
N ASP A 76 4.15 10.48 -3.87
CA ASP A 76 4.79 9.84 -2.73
C ASP A 76 3.95 8.63 -2.34
N LEU A 77 4.60 7.47 -2.15
CA LEU A 77 3.95 6.21 -1.84
C LEU A 77 4.51 5.61 -0.54
N LEU A 78 3.62 5.02 0.23
CA LEU A 78 3.92 4.22 1.41
C LEU A 78 3.37 2.81 1.20
N LEU A 79 4.20 1.83 1.49
CA LEU A 79 3.86 0.43 1.50
C LEU A 79 4.00 -0.08 2.93
N MET A 80 2.87 -0.50 3.48
CA MET A 80 2.77 -1.00 4.85
C MET A 80 2.66 -2.52 4.82
N GLN A 81 3.39 -3.18 5.72
CA GLN A 81 3.31 -4.62 5.91
C GLN A 81 2.56 -4.88 7.21
N LEU A 82 1.38 -5.49 7.12
CA LEU A 82 0.55 -5.75 8.28
C LEU A 82 1.12 -6.92 9.07
N ALA A 83 1.56 -6.66 10.30
CA ALA A 83 1.92 -7.70 11.24
C ALA A 83 0.65 -8.20 11.95
N TRP A 84 0.07 -9.32 11.51
CA TRP A 84 -1.07 -9.93 12.20
C TRP A 84 -0.86 -11.39 12.62
N HIS A 85 -1.48 -11.75 13.75
CA HIS A 85 -1.43 -13.06 14.39
C HIS A 85 -2.86 -13.61 14.57
N GLY A 86 -3.58 -13.90 13.48
CA GLY A 86 -4.94 -14.45 13.56
C GLY A 86 -5.52 -14.89 12.22
N PHE A 87 -6.51 -15.79 12.27
CA PHE A 87 -7.13 -16.46 11.12
C PHE A 87 -8.53 -15.89 10.83
N PRO A 88 -8.98 -15.79 9.55
CA PRO A 88 -8.23 -16.07 8.31
C PRO A 88 -7.11 -15.05 8.08
N ASP A 89 -6.07 -15.44 7.33
CA ASP A 89 -4.92 -14.57 7.05
C ASP A 89 -5.38 -13.35 6.23
N PRO A 90 -5.38 -12.14 6.81
CA PRO A 90 -5.72 -10.95 6.06
C PRO A 90 -4.61 -10.64 5.04
N PRO A 91 -4.88 -9.79 4.04
CA PRO A 91 -3.88 -9.43 3.06
C PRO A 91 -2.65 -8.79 3.74
N GLU A 92 -1.44 -9.17 3.30
CA GLU A 92 -0.18 -8.81 3.97
C GLU A 92 0.17 -7.32 3.80
N TRP A 93 -0.25 -6.70 2.70
CA TRP A 93 0.19 -5.38 2.31
C TRP A 93 -0.95 -4.39 2.26
N ARG A 94 -0.63 -3.12 2.55
CA ARG A 94 -1.49 -1.97 2.30
C ARG A 94 -0.71 -0.92 1.52
N LEU A 95 -1.36 -0.30 0.53
CA LEU A 95 -0.77 0.77 -0.28
C LEU A 95 -1.47 2.08 0.03
N SER A 96 -0.67 3.14 0.20
CA SER A 96 -1.20 4.50 0.25
C SER A 96 -0.32 5.46 -0.50
N SER A 97 -0.90 6.53 -1.01
CA SER A 97 -0.14 7.58 -1.69
C SER A 97 -0.73 8.97 -1.51
N ARG A 98 0.05 9.97 -1.89
CA ARG A 98 -0.39 11.36 -2.03
C ARG A 98 0.46 12.06 -3.09
N PRO A 99 -0.01 13.19 -3.65
CA PRO A 99 0.85 14.01 -4.50
C PRO A 99 2.13 14.43 -3.77
N SER A 100 3.28 14.33 -4.43
CA SER A 100 4.58 14.64 -3.82
C SER A 100 4.65 16.08 -3.32
N GLY A 101 5.20 16.25 -2.12
CA GLY A 101 5.30 17.55 -1.46
C GLY A 101 3.96 18.13 -0.99
N SER A 102 2.87 17.36 -1.07
CA SER A 102 1.57 17.77 -0.56
C SER A 102 1.43 17.49 0.94
N GLU A 103 0.81 18.42 1.65
CA GLU A 103 0.34 18.20 3.02
C GLU A 103 -1.04 17.52 3.07
N ASN A 104 -1.58 17.12 1.91
CA ASN A 104 -2.83 16.39 1.82
C ASN A 104 -2.77 15.05 2.57
N SER A 105 -3.95 14.58 2.96
CA SER A 105 -4.12 13.27 3.57
C SER A 105 -3.71 12.17 2.58
N TRP A 106 -3.13 11.10 3.12
CA TRP A 106 -2.82 9.89 2.37
C TRP A 106 -4.11 9.23 1.88
N GLN A 107 -4.14 8.89 0.60
CA GLN A 107 -5.21 8.11 0.00
C GLN A 107 -4.82 6.63 0.04
N SER A 108 -5.73 5.80 0.55
CA SER A 108 -5.55 4.35 0.57
C SER A 108 -5.98 3.72 -0.75
N TRP A 109 -5.26 2.68 -1.15
CA TRP A 109 -5.53 1.88 -2.35
C TRP A 109 -5.84 0.43 -2.00
N GLY A 110 -6.29 0.19 -0.77
CA GLY A 110 -6.70 -1.13 -0.31
C GLY A 110 -5.56 -1.99 0.20
N TYR A 111 -5.93 -3.21 0.53
CA TYR A 111 -5.11 -4.28 1.06
C TYR A 111 -4.90 -5.36 -0.01
N PHE A 112 -3.77 -6.06 -0.01
CA PHE A 112 -3.46 -7.10 -1.00
C PHE A 112 -2.43 -8.09 -0.46
N ALA A 113 -2.49 -9.34 -0.94
CA ALA A 113 -1.65 -10.41 -0.44
C ALA A 113 -0.24 -10.40 -1.07
N ASP A 114 -0.16 -10.24 -2.39
CA ASP A 114 1.07 -10.36 -3.15
C ASP A 114 1.52 -9.02 -3.77
N LEU A 115 2.82 -8.72 -3.67
CA LEU A 115 3.37 -7.54 -4.32
C LEU A 115 3.31 -7.67 -5.86
N PRO A 116 2.86 -6.62 -6.58
CA PRO A 116 2.92 -6.59 -8.04
C PRO A 116 4.32 -6.94 -8.59
N LYS A 117 4.36 -7.77 -9.65
CA LYS A 117 5.62 -8.29 -10.24
C LYS A 117 6.61 -7.23 -10.69
N ASN A 118 6.11 -6.04 -11.02
CA ASN A 118 6.90 -4.90 -11.48
C ASN A 118 7.51 -4.10 -10.33
N TRP A 119 7.11 -4.38 -9.10
CA TRP A 119 7.69 -3.74 -7.93
C TRP A 119 8.99 -4.42 -7.53
N ARG A 120 9.90 -3.62 -6.99
CA ARG A 120 11.19 -4.07 -6.50
C ARG A 120 11.42 -3.50 -5.12
N LEU A 121 11.43 -4.38 -4.12
CA LEU A 121 11.90 -4.04 -2.79
C LEU A 121 13.42 -3.97 -2.82
N GLU A 122 14.00 -2.84 -2.44
CA GLU A 122 15.43 -2.78 -2.19
C GLU A 122 15.76 -3.65 -0.97
N PRO A 123 16.82 -4.46 -1.04
CA PRO A 123 17.16 -5.38 0.04
C PRO A 123 17.38 -4.60 1.32
N ASN A 124 16.75 -5.07 2.40
CA ASN A 124 17.11 -4.69 3.75
C ASN A 124 18.58 -5.13 3.94
N GLY A 125 19.50 -4.16 3.99
CA GLY A 125 20.92 -4.46 4.19
C GLY A 125 21.11 -5.43 5.35
N SER A 126 21.93 -6.46 5.11
CA SER A 126 22.21 -7.58 6.02
C SER A 126 22.74 -7.14 7.39
#